data_AF-A0AA39L3C7-F1
#
_entry.id   AF-A0AA39L3C7-F1
#
_cell.length_a   1.000
_cell.length_b   1.000
_cell.length_c   1.000
_cell.angle_alpha   90.00
_cell.angle_beta   90.00
_cell.angle_gamma   90.00
#
_symmetry.space_group_name_H-M   'P 1'
#
loop_
_entity.id
_entity.type
_entity.pdbx_description
1 polymer ?
#
loop_
_entity_poly.entity_id
_entity_poly.type
_entity_poly.pdbx_seq_one_letter_code
_entity_poly.pdbx_strand_id
1 'polypeptide(L)'
;MKASSTLLVAAASTLLSIASAQFPLCALSCFEKTMQLPQAQTCTEANMFLCFCKSTVLALSYRDCACKECPSSEDGVSAVQYGLDICTQAGAPISWLPAQCF
;
A
#
# COMPACT_ATOMS: atom_id res chain seq x y z
N MET A 1 -48.59 2.65 -42.08
CA MET A 1 -47.90 3.55 -41.13
C MET A 1 -46.74 2.77 -40.52
N LYS A 2 -45.51 3.29 -40.62
CA LYS A 2 -44.26 2.65 -40.22
C LYS A 2 -44.11 2.72 -38.70
N ALA A 3 -43.89 1.61 -38.02
CA ALA A 3 -43.43 1.63 -36.62
C ALA A 3 -41.93 1.39 -36.62
N SER A 4 -41.19 2.49 -36.48
CA SER A 4 -39.73 2.56 -36.47
C SER A 4 -39.14 1.88 -35.26
N SER A 5 -38.06 1.15 -35.52
CA SER A 5 -37.17 0.48 -34.58
C SER A 5 -36.44 1.44 -33.63
N THR A 6 -35.99 0.83 -32.53
CA THR A 6 -34.78 1.15 -31.74
C THR A 6 -34.85 2.32 -30.77
N LEU A 7 -34.68 2.01 -29.48
CA LEU A 7 -33.77 2.75 -28.60
C LEU A 7 -33.17 1.75 -27.60
N LEU A 8 -31.90 1.41 -27.84
CA LEU A 8 -31.01 0.77 -26.88
C LEU A 8 -30.81 1.73 -25.70
N VAL A 9 -31.15 1.29 -24.50
CA VAL A 9 -30.54 1.83 -23.28
C VAL A 9 -29.88 0.66 -22.58
N ALA A 10 -28.64 0.38 -22.95
CA ALA A 10 -27.76 -0.44 -22.14
C ALA A 10 -27.49 0.36 -20.86
N ALA A 11 -27.97 -0.14 -19.73
CA ALA A 11 -27.62 0.38 -18.42
C ALA A 11 -26.10 0.25 -18.26
N ALA A 12 -25.39 1.36 -18.42
CA ALA A 12 -23.99 1.44 -18.10
C ALA A 12 -23.87 1.27 -16.58
N SER A 13 -23.35 0.11 -16.17
CA SER A 13 -23.05 -0.27 -14.79
C SER A 13 -22.03 0.70 -14.19
N THR A 14 -22.48 1.85 -13.67
CA THR A 14 -21.67 2.70 -12.83
C THR A 14 -21.73 2.18 -11.40
N LEU A 15 -20.60 2.28 -10.70
CA LEU A 15 -20.36 1.95 -9.27
C LEU A 15 -19.76 0.56 -8.98
N LEU A 16 -18.65 0.24 -9.64
CA LEU A 16 -17.54 -0.44 -8.93
C LEU A 16 -16.93 0.58 -7.94
N SER A 17 -17.55 0.80 -6.78
CA SER A 17 -17.01 1.77 -5.79
C SER A 17 -17.20 1.33 -4.34
N ILE A 18 -17.21 0.01 -4.08
CA ILE A 18 -17.33 -0.52 -2.73
C ILE A 18 -16.41 -1.73 -2.53
N ALA A 19 -15.09 -1.51 -2.52
CA ALA A 19 -14.14 -2.52 -2.02
C ALA A 19 -12.73 -1.94 -1.75
N SER A 20 -12.60 -0.83 -1.04
CA SER A 20 -11.28 -0.45 -0.46
C SER A 20 -11.42 0.38 0.81
N ALA A 21 -12.46 0.13 1.61
CA ALA A 21 -12.58 0.70 2.94
C ALA A 21 -11.94 -0.22 3.98
N GLN A 22 -10.62 -0.39 3.94
CA GLN A 22 -9.90 -0.91 5.11
C GLN A 22 -8.38 -0.69 5.09
N PHE A 23 -7.72 -0.57 3.94
CA PHE A 23 -6.27 -0.31 3.89
C PHE A 23 -5.92 0.46 2.60
N PRO A 24 -5.01 1.45 2.64
CA PRO A 24 -4.58 2.14 1.42
C PRO A 24 -3.85 1.14 0.53
N LEU A 25 -4.39 0.85 -0.66
CA LEU A 25 -3.80 -0.12 -1.61
C LEU A 25 -2.34 0.21 -1.95
N CYS A 26 -1.98 1.51 -1.90
CA CYS A 26 -0.60 1.96 -2.08
C CYS A 26 0.38 1.39 -1.04
N ALA A 27 -0.08 1.07 0.18
CA ALA A 27 0.74 0.44 1.21
C ALA A 27 1.22 -0.94 0.78
N LEU A 28 0.36 -1.75 0.15
CA LEU A 28 0.72 -3.07 -0.35
C LEU A 28 1.67 -2.97 -1.53
N SER A 29 1.37 -2.12 -2.51
CA SER A 29 2.25 -1.93 -3.67
C SER A 29 3.64 -1.40 -3.26
N CYS A 30 3.70 -0.51 -2.27
CA CYS A 30 4.98 -0.03 -1.75
C CYS A 30 5.74 -1.09 -0.97
N PHE A 31 5.04 -1.96 -0.23
CA PHE A 31 5.68 -3.09 0.43
C PHE A 31 6.27 -4.06 -0.59
N GLU A 32 5.52 -4.43 -1.62
CA GLU A 32 5.99 -5.28 -2.72
C GLU A 32 7.23 -4.70 -3.41
N LYS A 33 7.20 -3.41 -3.78
CA LYS A 33 8.36 -2.71 -4.35
C LYS A 33 9.57 -2.71 -3.41
N THR A 34 9.35 -2.50 -2.12
CA THR A 34 10.41 -2.53 -1.10
C THR A 34 11.04 -3.92 -1.01
N MET A 35 10.23 -4.98 -1.07
CA MET A 35 10.73 -6.37 -1.02
C MET A 35 11.46 -6.82 -2.29
N GLN A 36 11.36 -6.07 -3.39
CA GLN A 36 12.16 -6.30 -4.61
C GLN A 36 13.56 -5.69 -4.53
N LEU A 37 13.87 -4.88 -3.51
CA LEU A 37 15.20 -4.29 -3.35
C LEU A 37 16.25 -5.36 -3.00
N PRO A 38 17.51 -5.20 -3.43
CA PRO A 38 18.58 -6.17 -3.15
C PRO A 38 18.73 -6.52 -1.66
N GLN A 39 18.52 -5.54 -0.78
CA GLN A 39 18.60 -5.70 0.67
C GLN A 39 17.57 -6.70 1.21
N ALA A 40 16.38 -6.78 0.60
CA ALA A 40 15.36 -7.76 0.97
C ALA A 40 15.75 -9.18 0.53
N GLN A 41 16.46 -9.31 -0.59
CA GLN A 41 16.92 -10.60 -1.13
C GLN A 41 18.03 -11.24 -0.28
N THR A 42 18.74 -10.46 0.53
CA THR A 42 19.81 -10.94 1.42
C THR A 42 19.34 -11.28 2.83
N CYS A 43 18.05 -11.21 3.10
CA CYS A 43 17.52 -11.42 4.44
C CYS A 43 17.56 -12.88 4.89
N THR A 44 18.03 -13.09 6.12
CA THR A 44 18.12 -14.42 6.76
C THR A 44 17.09 -14.59 7.90
N GLU A 45 16.20 -13.62 8.06
CA GLU A 45 15.17 -13.61 9.09
C GLU A 45 14.07 -14.64 8.79
N ALA A 46 13.33 -15.03 9.82
CA ALA A 46 12.31 -16.07 9.71
C ALA A 46 11.19 -15.76 8.70
N ASN A 47 10.98 -14.49 8.35
CA ASN A 47 10.06 -14.07 7.29
C ASN A 47 10.43 -12.67 6.76
N MET A 48 9.80 -12.28 5.64
CA MET A 48 10.03 -11.00 4.98
C MET A 48 9.56 -9.78 5.80
N PHE A 49 8.59 -9.94 6.70
CA PHE A 49 8.17 -8.85 7.58
C PHE A 49 9.24 -8.53 8.63
N LEU A 50 9.86 -9.54 9.24
CA LEU A 50 10.98 -9.34 10.16
C LEU A 50 12.19 -8.73 9.45
N CYS A 51 12.49 -9.17 8.23
CA CYS A 51 13.49 -8.56 7.36
C CYS A 51 13.23 -7.07 7.13
N PHE A 52 12.01 -6.74 6.72
CA PHE A 52 11.53 -5.37 6.54
C PHE A 52 11.76 -4.54 7.81
N CYS A 53 11.30 -5.03 8.96
CA CYS A 53 11.33 -4.30 10.22
C CYS A 53 12.74 -4.13 10.81
N LYS A 54 13.66 -5.06 10.54
CA LYS A 54 15.05 -4.98 11.03
C LYS A 54 15.97 -4.19 10.09
N SER A 55 15.55 -3.94 8.85
CA SER A 55 16.36 -3.21 7.88
C SER A 55 15.97 -1.74 7.78
N THR A 56 16.85 -0.85 8.26
CA THR A 56 16.68 0.60 8.13
C THR A 56 16.47 1.02 6.68
N VAL A 57 17.18 0.39 5.74
CA VAL A 57 17.08 0.71 4.30
C VAL A 57 15.69 0.36 3.76
N LEU A 58 15.16 -0.81 4.11
CA LEU A 58 13.84 -1.23 3.65
C LEU A 58 12.72 -0.37 4.27
N ALA A 59 12.81 -0.10 5.58
CA ALA A 59 11.86 0.75 6.28
C ALA A 59 11.81 2.19 5.72
N LEU A 60 12.97 2.79 5.43
CA LEU A 60 13.04 4.10 4.78
C LEU A 60 12.52 4.06 3.34
N SER A 61 12.90 3.05 2.55
CA SER A 61 12.44 2.92 1.16
C SER A 61 10.91 2.76 1.07
N TYR A 62 10.33 2.02 2.01
CA TYR A 62 8.89 1.88 2.13
C TYR A 62 8.21 3.22 2.42
N ARG A 63 8.72 3.96 3.42
CA ARG A 63 8.20 5.30 3.74
C ARG A 63 8.28 6.23 2.54
N ASP A 64 9.42 6.27 1.87
CA ASP A 64 9.63 7.14 0.71
C ASP A 64 8.70 6.77 -0.44
N CYS A 65 8.44 5.47 -0.65
CA CYS A 65 7.42 5.02 -1.60
C CYS A 65 6.01 5.48 -1.17
N ALA A 66 5.62 5.22 0.07
CA ALA A 66 4.29 5.59 0.58
C ALA A 66 4.04 7.09 0.44
N CYS A 67 5.00 7.92 0.81
CA CYS A 67 4.88 9.37 0.72
C CYS A 67 4.88 9.91 -0.71
N LYS A 68 5.41 9.16 -1.67
CA LYS A 68 5.48 9.57 -3.08
C LYS A 68 4.34 9.03 -3.93
N GLU A 69 3.91 7.80 -3.67
CA GLU A 69 3.03 7.03 -4.58
C GLU A 69 1.60 6.88 -4.06
N CYS A 70 1.35 7.14 -2.77
CA CYS A 70 -0.02 7.18 -2.27
C CYS A 70 -0.79 8.40 -2.83
N PRO A 71 -2.11 8.29 -3.05
CA PRO A 71 -2.91 9.33 -3.74
C PRO A 71 -2.96 10.68 -3.02
N SER A 72 -2.80 10.67 -1.70
CA SER A 72 -2.81 11.84 -0.84
C SER A 72 -1.74 11.74 0.25
N SER A 73 -1.44 12.87 0.89
CA SER A 73 -0.53 12.89 2.04
C SER A 73 -1.10 12.07 3.20
N GLU A 74 -2.41 12.17 3.46
CA GLU A 74 -3.10 11.37 4.47
C GLU A 74 -3.02 9.86 4.20
N ASP A 75 -3.17 9.44 2.94
CA ASP A 75 -3.00 8.04 2.54
C ASP A 75 -1.55 7.58 2.72
N GLY A 76 -0.58 8.45 2.40
CA GLY A 76 0.84 8.21 2.61
C GLY A 76 1.17 7.98 4.09
N VAL A 77 0.70 8.87 4.97
CA VAL A 77 0.85 8.71 6.43
C VAL A 77 0.18 7.43 6.92
N SER A 78 -1.02 7.13 6.44
CA SER A 78 -1.75 5.90 6.79
C SER A 78 -1.02 4.65 6.34
N ALA A 79 -0.39 4.67 5.15
CA ALA A 79 0.46 3.59 4.67
C ALA A 79 1.73 3.43 5.51
N VAL A 80 2.41 4.52 5.88
CA VAL A 80 3.57 4.46 6.79
C VAL A 80 3.16 3.83 8.13
N GLN A 81 2.04 4.27 8.72
CA GLN A 81 1.53 3.68 9.97
C GLN A 81 1.24 2.18 9.81
N TYR A 82 0.65 1.76 8.70
CA TYR A 82 0.44 0.34 8.42
C TYR A 82 1.75 -0.47 8.41
N GLY A 83 2.83 0.08 7.84
CA GLY A 83 4.16 -0.52 7.93
C GLY A 83 4.68 -0.65 9.37
N LEU A 84 4.46 0.36 10.22
CA LEU A 84 4.82 0.31 11.65
C LEU A 84 4.01 -0.74 12.41
N ASP A 85 2.73 -0.89 12.08
CA ASP A 85 1.83 -1.87 12.70
C ASP A 85 2.22 -3.30 12.33
N ILE A 86 2.67 -3.54 11.09
CA ILE A 86 3.28 -4.83 10.69
C ILE A 86 4.47 -5.16 11.59
N CYS A 87 5.33 -4.18 11.86
CA CYS A 87 6.52 -4.39 12.68
C CYS A 87 6.20 -4.63 14.15
N THR A 88 5.17 -3.97 14.67
CA THR A 88 4.64 -4.25 16.00
C THR A 88 4.11 -5.68 16.10
N GLN A 89 3.30 -6.11 15.13
CA GLN A 89 2.73 -7.47 15.08
C GLN A 89 3.80 -8.56 14.89
N ALA A 90 4.87 -8.25 14.16
CA ALA A 90 6.01 -9.14 13.96
C ALA A 90 6.93 -9.24 15.20
N GLY A 91 6.68 -8.47 16.28
CA GLY A 91 7.52 -8.45 17.47
C GLY A 91 8.83 -7.68 17.31
N ALA A 92 8.92 -6.80 16.30
CA ALA A 92 10.09 -5.98 15.99
C ALA A 92 9.70 -4.51 15.73
N PRO A 93 9.08 -3.81 16.71
CA PRO A 93 8.61 -2.45 16.52
C PRO A 93 9.76 -1.47 16.20
N ILE A 94 9.50 -0.51 15.31
CA ILE A 94 10.48 0.49 14.87
C ILE A 94 10.03 1.92 15.22
N SER A 95 10.35 2.38 16.43
CA SER A 95 9.96 3.71 16.93
C SER A 95 10.76 4.88 16.33
N TRP A 96 11.86 4.60 15.65
CA TRP A 96 12.74 5.62 15.05
C TRP A 96 12.21 6.15 13.71
N LEU A 97 11.30 5.43 13.06
CA LEU A 97 10.69 5.83 11.79
C LEU A 97 9.41 6.63 12.09
N PRO A 98 9.38 7.95 11.84
CA PRO A 98 8.18 8.72 12.13
C PRO A 98 7.08 8.41 11.11
N ALA A 99 5.83 8.33 11.58
CA ALA A 99 4.63 8.20 10.75
C ALA A 99 4.26 9.55 10.10
N GLN A 100 5.15 10.08 9.26
CA GLN A 100 4.91 11.34 8.56
C GLN A 100 5.59 11.38 7.18
N CYS A 101 4.99 12.14 6.28
CA CYS A 101 5.53 12.46 4.96
C CYS A 101 6.00 13.91 4.94
N PHE A 102 7.16 14.15 4.31
CA PHE A 102 7.82 15.46 4.23
C PHE A 102 7.91 15.95 2.79
#